data_AF-A0A969ILE9-F1
#
_entry.id   AF-A0A969ILE9-F1
#
_cell.length_a   1.000
_cell.length_b   1.000
_cell.length_c   1.000
_cell.angle_alpha   90.00
_cell.angle_beta   90.00
_cell.angle_gamma   90.00
#
_symmetry.space_group_name_H-M   'P 1'
#
loop_
_entity.id
_entity.type
_entity.pdbx_description
1 polymer ?
#
loop_
_entity_poly.entity_id
_entity_poly.type
_entity_poly.pdbx_seq_one_letter_code
_entity_poly.pdbx_strand_id
1 'polypeptide(L)'
;ERQIIQNVLALLTLPRRREIAEARFRQAQVRAVEATLRIAAETMRAYYRAVAANESVKFLVDAQASAQTVSELTKQLGETGAMSKLDQAREHVFYAEISGQVATARLRQRVEKERLTRALGAWGNDTAFRLPEKLMALPGKPKTLPWVESEAVRRRVDLAIARMEIDILAKELGLTRKTRLINALEVAGISMAEKDEGEAAIKRRGVDIDFQIPIYDFGESRVRLAEETYMRAVNRLLERAVNARSEAREAYQGYRGAYDIARHYDRRYCLCARSSPTRRCSTTTP
;
A
#
# COMPACT_ATOMS: atom_id res chain seq x y z
N GLU A 1 31.78 7.66 45.65
CA GLU A 1 32.66 7.75 44.45
C GLU A 1 32.07 7.20 43.15
N ARG A 2 31.43 6.00 43.12
CA ARG A 2 30.86 5.40 41.88
C ARG A 2 29.84 6.28 41.11
N GLN A 3 29.02 7.07 41.80
CA GLN A 3 28.05 7.97 41.13
C GLN A 3 28.71 9.16 40.42
N ILE A 4 29.82 9.69 40.96
CA ILE A 4 30.52 10.85 40.38
C ILE A 4 31.23 10.43 39.09
N ILE A 5 31.87 9.26 39.07
CA ILE A 5 32.56 8.71 37.89
C ILE A 5 31.56 8.38 36.76
N GLN A 6 30.39 7.84 37.09
CA GLN A 6 29.31 7.64 36.11
C GLN A 6 28.82 8.97 35.50
N ASN A 7 28.74 10.03 36.30
CA ASN A 7 28.30 11.34 35.84
C ASN A 7 29.34 12.01 34.92
N VAL A 8 30.63 11.85 35.19
CA VAL A 8 31.72 12.39 34.36
C VAL A 8 31.86 11.65 33.03
N LEU A 9 31.79 10.31 33.02
CA LEU A 9 31.78 9.53 31.78
C LEU A 9 30.51 9.76 30.94
N ALA A 10 29.37 10.00 31.60
CA ALA A 10 28.13 10.41 30.94
C ALA A 10 28.27 11.80 30.30
N LEU A 11 28.96 12.75 30.94
CA LEU A 11 29.23 14.08 30.40
C LEU A 11 30.19 14.03 29.20
N LEU A 12 31.23 13.19 29.26
CA LEU A 12 32.20 13.01 28.17
C LEU A 12 31.58 12.38 26.91
N THR A 13 30.65 11.45 27.09
CA THR A 13 29.93 10.79 25.97
C THR A 13 28.65 11.51 25.55
N LEU A 14 28.26 12.57 26.26
CA LEU A 14 27.06 13.36 26.04
C LEU A 14 26.91 13.90 24.60
N PRO A 15 27.92 14.51 23.94
CA PRO A 15 27.71 15.09 22.61
C PRO A 15 27.33 14.02 21.58
N ARG A 16 28.02 12.87 21.60
CA ARG A 16 27.72 11.75 20.71
C ARG A 16 26.36 11.11 21.00
N ARG A 17 26.01 10.93 22.27
CA ARG A 17 24.69 10.42 22.67
C ARG A 17 23.56 11.37 22.27
N ARG A 18 23.80 12.68 22.35
CA ARG A 18 22.85 13.73 21.93
C ARG A 18 22.60 13.67 20.43
N GLU A 19 23.63 13.54 19.61
CA GLU A 19 23.48 13.42 18.14
C GLU A 19 22.68 12.17 17.72
N ILE A 20 22.93 11.02 18.35
CA ILE A 20 22.19 9.78 18.10
C ILE A 20 20.74 9.93 18.58
N ALA A 21 20.52 10.52 19.75
CA ALA A 21 19.18 10.77 20.27
C ALA A 21 18.38 11.72 19.36
N GLU A 22 19.01 12.76 18.82
CA GLU A 22 18.36 13.68 17.87
C GLU A 22 18.00 12.97 16.55
N ALA A 23 18.88 12.11 16.03
CA ALA A 23 18.59 11.32 14.84
C ALA A 23 17.42 10.33 15.07
N ARG A 24 17.41 9.65 16.23
CA ARG A 24 16.30 8.77 16.64
C ARG A 24 14.99 9.55 16.85
N PHE A 25 15.06 10.78 17.36
CA PHE A 25 13.90 11.64 17.50
C PHE A 25 13.31 12.03 16.14
N ARG A 26 14.16 12.45 15.18
CA ARG A 26 13.72 12.71 13.80
C ARG A 26 13.10 11.48 13.13
N GLN A 27 13.69 10.31 13.33
CA GLN A 27 13.11 9.05 12.85
C GLN A 27 11.72 8.79 13.48
N ALA A 28 11.57 9.01 14.78
CA ALA A 28 10.28 8.84 15.47
C ALA A 28 9.21 9.79 14.93
N GLN A 29 9.57 11.03 14.58
CA GLN A 29 8.67 11.97 13.92
C GLN A 29 8.19 11.43 12.56
N VAL A 30 9.10 10.90 11.75
CA VAL A 30 8.77 10.35 10.42
C VAL A 30 7.89 9.09 10.55
N ARG A 31 8.15 8.24 11.56
CA ARG A 31 7.28 7.09 11.88
C ARG A 31 5.88 7.53 12.32
N ALA A 32 5.76 8.63 13.04
CA ALA A 32 4.44 9.19 13.37
C ALA A 32 3.70 9.65 12.11
N VAL A 33 4.40 10.26 11.14
CA VAL A 33 3.82 10.62 9.83
C VAL A 33 3.41 9.38 9.03
N GLU A 34 4.21 8.31 9.02
CA GLU A 34 3.84 7.05 8.39
C GLU A 34 2.54 6.48 8.99
N ALA A 35 2.43 6.47 10.33
CA ALA A 35 1.26 5.97 11.03
C ALA A 35 -0.01 6.78 10.70
N THR A 36 0.09 8.11 10.61
CA THR A 36 -1.07 8.95 10.26
C THR A 36 -1.49 8.73 8.80
N LEU A 37 -0.55 8.63 7.87
CA LEU A 37 -0.84 8.32 6.46
C LEU A 37 -1.47 6.94 6.29
N ARG A 38 -1.03 5.94 7.07
CA ARG A 38 -1.61 4.59 7.06
C ARG A 38 -3.07 4.60 7.51
N ILE A 39 -3.37 5.26 8.64
CA ILE A 39 -4.74 5.38 9.14
C ILE A 39 -5.62 6.13 8.13
N ALA A 40 -5.11 7.21 7.52
CA ALA A 40 -5.83 7.95 6.49
C ALA A 40 -6.15 7.07 5.26
N ALA A 41 -5.18 6.28 4.78
CA ALA A 41 -5.38 5.37 3.66
C ALA A 41 -6.38 4.23 3.97
N GLU A 42 -6.30 3.64 5.17
CA GLU A 42 -7.25 2.63 5.65
C GLU A 42 -8.67 3.19 5.74
N THR A 43 -8.81 4.38 6.32
CA THR A 43 -10.09 5.09 6.46
C THR A 43 -10.69 5.41 5.09
N MET A 44 -9.88 5.91 4.16
CA MET A 44 -10.35 6.22 2.80
C MET A 44 -10.84 4.97 2.06
N ARG A 45 -10.14 3.83 2.20
CA ARG A 45 -10.59 2.55 1.62
C ARG A 45 -11.89 2.06 2.26
N ALA A 46 -12.00 2.13 3.58
CA ALA A 46 -13.22 1.76 4.32
C ALA A 46 -14.41 2.65 3.91
N TYR A 47 -14.16 3.95 3.72
CA TYR A 47 -15.15 4.90 3.25
C TYR A 47 -15.71 4.52 1.88
N TYR A 48 -14.86 4.29 0.87
CA TYR A 48 -15.33 3.89 -0.45
C TYR A 48 -16.06 2.55 -0.45
N ARG A 49 -15.64 1.58 0.38
CA ARG A 49 -16.33 0.30 0.54
C ARG A 49 -17.73 0.47 1.14
N ALA A 50 -17.86 1.32 2.16
CA ALA A 50 -19.15 1.59 2.80
C ALA A 50 -20.12 2.30 1.83
N VAL A 51 -19.64 3.29 1.08
CA VAL A 51 -20.45 3.98 0.05
C VAL A 51 -20.84 3.01 -1.08
N ALA A 52 -19.91 2.18 -1.56
CA ALA A 52 -20.22 1.17 -2.58
C ALA A 52 -21.26 0.14 -2.10
N ALA A 53 -21.20 -0.26 -0.83
CA ALA A 53 -22.17 -1.18 -0.24
C ALA A 53 -23.57 -0.55 -0.14
N ASN A 54 -23.67 0.75 0.17
CA ASN A 54 -24.93 1.49 0.14
C ASN A 54 -25.53 1.52 -1.27
N GLU A 55 -24.74 1.87 -2.27
CA GLU A 55 -25.18 1.92 -3.67
C GLU A 55 -25.63 0.53 -4.16
N SER A 56 -24.93 -0.53 -3.76
CA SER A 56 -25.30 -1.92 -4.08
C SER A 56 -26.66 -2.33 -3.50
N VAL A 57 -26.96 -1.93 -2.25
CA VAL A 57 -28.27 -2.20 -1.64
C VAL A 57 -29.36 -1.46 -2.39
N LYS A 58 -29.14 -0.19 -2.73
CA LYS A 58 -30.13 0.61 -3.49
C LYS A 58 -30.45 -0.05 -4.83
N PHE A 59 -29.41 -0.42 -5.59
CA PHE A 59 -29.57 -1.11 -6.87
C PHE A 59 -30.34 -2.43 -6.75
N LEU A 60 -30.03 -3.26 -5.75
CA LEU A 60 -30.71 -4.55 -5.56
C LEU A 60 -32.14 -4.39 -5.06
N VAL A 61 -32.45 -3.35 -4.28
CA VAL A 61 -33.82 -3.04 -3.87
C VAL A 61 -34.66 -2.61 -5.08
N ASP A 62 -34.12 -1.79 -5.98
CA ASP A 62 -34.80 -1.40 -7.22
C ASP A 62 -35.04 -2.63 -8.13
N ALA A 63 -34.07 -3.54 -8.21
CA ALA A 63 -34.21 -4.82 -8.92
C ALA A 63 -35.26 -5.75 -8.27
N GLN A 64 -35.30 -5.81 -6.93
CA GLN A 64 -36.29 -6.59 -6.20
C GLN A 64 -37.71 -6.09 -6.44
N ALA A 65 -37.91 -4.76 -6.41
CA ALA A 65 -39.21 -4.16 -6.71
C ALA A 65 -39.68 -4.51 -8.14
N SER A 66 -38.76 -4.47 -9.11
CA SER A 66 -39.05 -4.88 -10.48
C SER A 66 -39.41 -6.37 -10.57
N ALA A 67 -38.63 -7.25 -9.93
CA ALA A 67 -38.89 -8.69 -9.89
C ALA A 67 -40.22 -9.03 -9.19
N GLN A 68 -40.60 -8.27 -8.16
CA GLN A 68 -41.89 -8.42 -7.49
C GLN A 68 -43.04 -8.13 -8.45
N THR A 69 -42.99 -7.02 -9.19
CA THR A 69 -44.05 -6.67 -10.15
C THR A 69 -44.19 -7.72 -11.26
N VAL A 70 -43.07 -8.27 -11.74
CA VAL A 70 -43.07 -9.39 -12.71
C VAL A 70 -43.71 -10.63 -12.08
N SER A 71 -43.33 -10.99 -10.85
CA SER A 71 -43.91 -12.13 -10.14
C SER A 71 -45.42 -11.99 -9.88
N GLU A 72 -45.92 -10.78 -9.63
CA GLU A 72 -47.35 -10.51 -9.46
C GLU A 72 -48.10 -10.59 -10.78
N LEU A 73 -47.52 -10.06 -11.87
CA LEU A 73 -48.07 -10.18 -13.22
C LEU A 73 -48.15 -11.65 -13.68
N THR A 74 -47.09 -12.42 -13.46
CA THR A 74 -47.04 -13.84 -13.87
C THR A 74 -48.01 -14.68 -13.06
N LYS A 75 -48.27 -14.31 -11.81
CA LYS A 75 -49.34 -14.90 -11.00
C LYS A 75 -50.71 -14.67 -11.65
N GLN A 76 -51.04 -13.43 -12.02
CA GLN A 76 -52.31 -13.11 -12.68
C GLN A 76 -52.47 -13.82 -14.04
N LEU A 77 -51.40 -13.87 -14.85
CA LEU A 77 -51.41 -14.60 -16.14
C LEU A 77 -51.56 -16.11 -15.96
N GLY A 78 -51.02 -16.67 -14.88
CA GLY A 78 -51.23 -18.08 -14.50
C GLY A 78 -52.67 -18.35 -14.11
N GLU A 79 -53.32 -17.42 -13.39
CA GLU A 79 -54.75 -17.52 -13.02
C GLU A 79 -55.67 -17.47 -14.24
N THR A 80 -55.32 -16.73 -15.29
CA THR A 80 -56.07 -16.71 -16.57
C THR A 80 -55.71 -17.87 -17.51
N GLY A 81 -54.76 -18.74 -17.13
CA GLY A 81 -54.27 -19.84 -17.97
C GLY A 81 -53.38 -19.41 -19.15
N ALA A 82 -52.98 -18.13 -19.21
CA ALA A 82 -52.16 -17.57 -20.28
C ALA A 82 -50.65 -17.88 -20.12
N MET A 83 -50.24 -18.41 -18.97
CA MET A 83 -48.85 -18.75 -18.66
C MET A 83 -48.74 -20.16 -18.06
N SER A 84 -47.62 -20.86 -18.35
CA SER A 84 -47.36 -22.19 -17.82
C SER A 84 -46.97 -22.16 -16.33
N LYS A 85 -47.29 -23.22 -15.57
CA LYS A 85 -46.86 -23.36 -14.16
C LYS A 85 -45.33 -23.39 -14.02
N LEU A 86 -44.61 -23.90 -15.01
CA LEU A 86 -43.15 -23.92 -15.02
C LEU A 86 -42.58 -22.51 -15.10
N ASP A 87 -43.10 -21.69 -16.00
CA ASP A 87 -42.61 -20.32 -16.16
C ASP A 87 -43.01 -19.46 -14.95
N GLN A 88 -44.21 -19.66 -14.39
CA GLN A 88 -44.60 -19.06 -13.12
C GLN A 88 -43.61 -19.42 -11.98
N ALA A 89 -43.24 -20.70 -11.86
CA ALA A 89 -42.29 -21.15 -10.84
C ALA A 89 -40.89 -20.54 -11.03
N ARG A 90 -40.43 -20.36 -12.28
CA ARG A 90 -39.15 -19.70 -12.59
C ARG A 90 -39.12 -18.25 -12.08
N GLU A 91 -40.18 -17.49 -12.32
CA GLU A 91 -40.28 -16.09 -11.86
C GLU A 91 -40.33 -16.00 -10.33
N HIS A 92 -41.04 -16.91 -9.66
CA HIS A 92 -41.05 -16.97 -8.20
C HIS A 92 -39.67 -17.31 -7.62
N VAL A 93 -38.92 -18.24 -8.24
CA VAL A 93 -37.53 -18.55 -7.83
C VAL A 93 -36.62 -17.34 -8.04
N PHE A 94 -36.75 -16.63 -9.16
CA PHE A 94 -35.98 -15.42 -9.43
C PHE A 94 -36.25 -14.33 -8.38
N TYR A 95 -37.50 -14.08 -8.03
CA TYR A 95 -37.85 -13.14 -6.95
C TYR A 95 -37.26 -13.56 -5.59
N ALA A 96 -37.33 -14.85 -5.25
CA ALA A 96 -36.75 -15.37 -4.01
C ALA A 96 -35.23 -15.20 -3.98
N GLU A 97 -34.54 -15.44 -5.11
CA GLU A 97 -33.10 -15.24 -5.23
C GLU A 97 -32.70 -13.78 -5.03
N ILE A 98 -33.36 -12.84 -5.72
CA ILE A 98 -33.10 -11.40 -5.56
C ILE A 98 -33.37 -10.95 -4.12
N SER A 99 -34.41 -11.47 -3.49
CA SER A 99 -34.70 -11.20 -2.07
C SER A 99 -33.57 -11.67 -1.14
N GLY A 100 -32.99 -12.85 -1.41
CA GLY A 100 -31.79 -13.33 -0.74
C GLY A 100 -30.59 -12.42 -0.98
N GLN A 101 -30.36 -11.98 -2.22
CA GLN A 101 -29.28 -11.05 -2.57
C GLN A 101 -29.41 -9.71 -1.83
N VAL A 102 -30.62 -9.13 -1.74
CA VAL A 102 -30.89 -7.92 -0.95
C VAL A 102 -30.54 -8.12 0.53
N ALA A 103 -30.92 -9.26 1.12
CA ALA A 103 -30.61 -9.55 2.52
C ALA A 103 -29.08 -9.61 2.75
N THR A 104 -28.34 -10.28 1.86
CA THR A 104 -26.87 -10.34 1.93
C THR A 104 -26.22 -8.97 1.73
N ALA A 105 -26.75 -8.15 0.81
CA ALA A 105 -26.24 -6.81 0.55
C ALA A 105 -26.46 -5.88 1.77
N ARG A 106 -27.64 -5.95 2.41
CA ARG A 106 -27.92 -5.21 3.65
C ARG A 106 -27.00 -5.63 4.81
N LEU A 107 -26.68 -6.92 4.91
CA LEU A 107 -25.69 -7.39 5.89
C LEU A 107 -24.31 -6.80 5.60
N ARG A 108 -23.83 -6.87 4.35
CA ARG A 108 -22.55 -6.27 3.94
C ARG A 108 -22.50 -4.77 4.20
N GLN A 109 -23.58 -4.05 3.89
CA GLN A 109 -23.71 -2.62 4.18
C GLN A 109 -23.50 -2.31 5.67
N ARG A 110 -24.14 -3.07 6.57
CA ARG A 110 -23.94 -2.92 8.02
C ARG A 110 -22.50 -3.22 8.43
N VAL A 111 -21.92 -4.31 7.93
CA VAL A 111 -20.52 -4.67 8.26
C VAL A 111 -19.52 -3.62 7.78
N GLU A 112 -19.67 -3.10 6.57
CA GLU A 112 -18.77 -2.06 6.05
C GLU A 112 -18.94 -0.72 6.79
N LYS A 113 -20.16 -0.39 7.23
CA LYS A 113 -20.39 0.77 8.12
C LYS A 113 -19.66 0.61 9.46
N GLU A 114 -19.73 -0.57 10.08
CA GLU A 114 -19.00 -0.84 11.33
C GLU A 114 -17.48 -0.82 11.12
N ARG A 115 -16.98 -1.33 9.99
CA ARG A 115 -15.54 -1.25 9.63
C ARG A 115 -15.07 0.20 9.51
N LEU A 116 -15.87 1.06 8.87
CA LEU A 116 -15.58 2.49 8.76
C LEU A 116 -15.62 3.17 10.13
N THR A 117 -16.62 2.86 10.96
CA THR A 117 -16.75 3.40 12.33
C THR A 117 -15.50 3.09 13.16
N ARG A 118 -14.97 1.86 13.06
CA ARG A 118 -13.70 1.47 13.70
C ARG A 118 -12.50 2.22 13.15
N ALA A 119 -12.42 2.41 11.84
CA ALA A 119 -11.32 3.15 11.21
C ALA A 119 -11.31 4.64 11.61
N LEU A 120 -12.49 5.23 11.77
CA LEU A 120 -12.66 6.61 12.26
C LEU A 120 -12.41 6.75 13.77
N GLY A 121 -12.42 5.65 14.53
CA GLY A 121 -12.41 5.70 16.00
C GLY A 121 -13.67 6.33 16.58
N ALA A 122 -14.77 6.35 15.84
CA ALA A 122 -16.03 6.95 16.27
C ALA A 122 -16.74 6.06 17.30
N TRP A 123 -17.36 6.68 18.30
CA TRP A 123 -18.06 5.99 19.39
C TRP A 123 -19.27 6.80 19.87
N GLY A 124 -20.22 6.14 20.53
CA GLY A 124 -21.44 6.79 21.04
C GLY A 124 -22.23 7.50 19.94
N ASN A 125 -22.52 8.78 20.13
CA ASN A 125 -23.30 9.59 19.19
C ASN A 125 -22.59 9.83 17.85
N ASP A 126 -21.25 9.74 17.80
CA ASP A 126 -20.48 9.95 16.58
C ASP A 126 -20.64 8.80 15.57
N THR A 127 -21.26 7.68 15.97
CA THR A 127 -21.57 6.55 15.08
C THR A 127 -22.76 6.81 14.14
N ALA A 128 -23.53 7.87 14.40
CA ALA A 128 -24.72 8.26 13.65
C ALA A 128 -24.42 9.09 12.39
N PHE A 129 -23.20 9.00 11.84
CA PHE A 129 -22.84 9.70 10.60
C PHE A 129 -23.62 9.17 9.38
N ARG A 130 -23.89 10.08 8.44
CA ARG A 130 -24.56 9.78 7.17
C ARG A 130 -23.54 9.63 6.06
N LEU A 131 -23.70 8.57 5.27
CA LEU A 131 -22.89 8.32 4.08
C LEU A 131 -23.67 8.76 2.84
N PRO A 132 -22.97 9.23 1.78
CA PRO A 132 -23.59 9.45 0.48
C PRO A 132 -24.22 8.16 -0.06
N GLU A 133 -25.30 8.32 -0.83
CA GLU A 133 -26.01 7.20 -1.46
C GLU A 133 -25.32 6.66 -2.71
N LYS A 134 -24.40 7.44 -3.31
CA LYS A 134 -23.77 7.13 -4.60
C LYS A 134 -22.27 7.42 -4.58
N LEU A 135 -21.50 6.57 -5.25
CA LEU A 135 -20.10 6.84 -5.54
C LEU A 135 -19.95 8.06 -6.46
N MET A 136 -18.81 8.75 -6.34
CA MET A 136 -18.46 9.82 -7.26
C MET A 136 -18.32 9.27 -8.68
N ALA A 137 -18.70 10.08 -9.67
CA ALA A 137 -18.57 9.69 -11.07
C ALA A 137 -17.11 9.39 -11.44
N LEU A 138 -16.92 8.40 -12.32
CA LEU A 138 -15.61 8.02 -12.83
C LEU A 138 -14.96 9.22 -13.55
N PRO A 139 -13.69 9.56 -13.27
CA PRO A 139 -13.02 10.66 -13.95
C PRO A 139 -12.88 10.38 -15.45
N GLY A 140 -13.09 11.41 -16.28
CA GLY A 140 -13.09 11.25 -17.75
C GLY A 140 -11.74 10.83 -18.35
N LYS A 141 -10.63 11.08 -17.65
CA LYS A 141 -9.28 10.64 -18.03
C LYS A 141 -8.54 10.03 -16.83
N PRO A 142 -7.82 8.91 -17.04
CA PRO A 142 -6.97 8.33 -16.01
C PRO A 142 -5.73 9.18 -15.78
N LYS A 143 -5.20 9.15 -14.56
CA LYS A 143 -3.93 9.79 -14.23
C LYS A 143 -2.78 8.97 -14.82
N THR A 144 -1.90 9.61 -15.58
CA THR A 144 -0.67 8.98 -16.09
C THR A 144 0.46 9.22 -15.11
N LEU A 145 1.17 8.15 -14.73
CA LEU A 145 2.31 8.20 -13.81
C LEU A 145 3.52 7.51 -14.46
N PRO A 146 4.20 8.18 -15.42
CA PRO A 146 5.30 7.56 -16.16
C PRO A 146 6.50 7.21 -15.28
N TRP A 147 6.73 7.97 -14.22
CA TRP A 147 7.89 7.84 -13.33
C TRP A 147 7.56 7.14 -12.00
N VAL A 148 6.56 6.25 -12.00
CA VAL A 148 6.00 5.65 -10.77
C VAL A 148 7.02 4.92 -9.90
N GLU A 149 7.96 4.18 -10.50
CA GLU A 149 9.02 3.49 -9.75
C GLU A 149 9.96 4.47 -9.06
N SER A 150 10.43 5.49 -9.79
CA SER A 150 11.35 6.48 -9.24
C SER A 150 10.70 7.35 -8.17
N GLU A 151 9.42 7.67 -8.34
CA GLU A 151 8.63 8.41 -7.37
C GLU A 151 8.39 7.59 -6.10
N ALA A 152 8.14 6.28 -6.25
CA ALA A 152 8.01 5.37 -5.11
C ALA A 152 9.32 5.28 -4.30
N VAL A 153 10.47 5.17 -4.95
CA VAL A 153 11.77 5.15 -4.25
C VAL A 153 12.04 6.46 -3.52
N ARG A 154 11.64 7.59 -4.11
CA ARG A 154 11.92 8.94 -3.56
C ARG A 154 10.97 9.36 -2.45
N ARG A 155 9.66 9.09 -2.58
CA ARG A 155 8.63 9.61 -1.65
C ARG A 155 8.17 8.63 -0.60
N ARG A 156 8.54 7.35 -0.69
CA ARG A 156 8.06 6.35 0.27
C ARG A 156 8.69 6.55 1.64
N VAL A 157 7.84 6.76 2.64
CA VAL A 157 8.23 7.08 4.02
C VAL A 157 9.03 5.93 4.64
N ASP A 158 8.66 4.68 4.36
CA ASP A 158 9.36 3.49 4.87
C ASP A 158 10.84 3.44 4.43
N LEU A 159 11.14 3.86 3.19
CA LEU A 159 12.51 3.93 2.68
C LEU A 159 13.28 5.08 3.32
N ALA A 160 12.62 6.21 3.59
CA ALA A 160 13.23 7.31 4.35
C ALA A 160 13.58 6.88 5.78
N ILE A 161 12.69 6.15 6.45
CA ILE A 161 12.93 5.58 7.79
C ILE A 161 14.10 4.60 7.73
N ALA A 162 14.14 3.71 6.75
CA ALA A 162 15.22 2.73 6.59
C ALA A 162 16.59 3.39 6.34
N ARG A 163 16.64 4.50 5.58
CA ARG A 163 17.87 5.31 5.42
C ARG A 163 18.31 5.90 6.75
N MET A 164 17.39 6.49 7.52
CA MET A 164 17.68 7.02 8.85
C MET A 164 18.17 5.91 9.82
N GLU A 165 17.63 4.70 9.73
CA GLU A 165 18.09 3.54 10.51
C GLU A 165 19.56 3.22 10.26
N ILE A 166 19.99 3.23 8.99
CA ILE A 166 21.38 2.98 8.61
C ILE A 166 22.29 4.10 9.12
N ASP A 167 21.86 5.36 9.01
CA ASP A 167 22.63 6.51 9.51
C ASP A 167 22.82 6.46 11.04
N ILE A 168 21.75 6.12 11.77
CA ILE A 168 21.79 5.93 13.22
C ILE A 168 22.74 4.78 13.58
N LEU A 169 22.62 3.65 12.88
CA LEU A 169 23.44 2.46 13.10
C LEU A 169 24.93 2.73 12.82
N ALA A 170 25.26 3.52 11.78
CA ALA A 170 26.62 3.95 11.51
C ALA A 170 27.20 4.80 12.65
N LYS A 171 26.41 5.73 13.20
CA LYS A 171 26.80 6.58 14.35
C LYS A 171 26.97 5.77 15.64
N GLU A 172 26.11 4.78 15.87
CA GLU A 172 26.17 3.89 17.03
C GLU A 172 27.42 3.02 17.00
N LEU A 173 27.72 2.40 15.85
CA LEU A 173 28.88 1.55 15.66
C LEU A 173 30.21 2.33 15.58
N GLY A 174 30.16 3.66 15.45
CA GLY A 174 31.36 4.50 15.42
C GLY A 174 32.19 4.34 14.16
N LEU A 175 31.53 3.95 13.06
CA LEU A 175 32.12 3.81 11.73
C LEU A 175 32.46 5.21 11.18
N THR A 176 33.52 5.81 11.70
CA THR A 176 33.94 7.19 11.40
C THR A 176 35.01 7.28 10.31
N ARG A 177 35.68 6.16 9.94
CA ARG A 177 36.85 6.20 9.04
C ARG A 177 36.65 5.65 7.62
N LYS A 178 35.52 5.04 7.27
CA LYS A 178 35.32 4.45 5.92
C LYS A 178 33.91 4.60 5.32
N THR A 179 33.09 5.51 5.82
CA THR A 179 31.75 5.82 5.24
C THR A 179 31.81 6.65 3.94
N ARG A 180 32.98 6.70 3.28
CA ARG A 180 33.17 7.39 2.00
C ARG A 180 32.78 6.53 0.79
N LEU A 181 32.47 5.24 0.99
CA LEU A 181 32.06 4.32 -0.08
C LEU A 181 30.59 4.50 -0.51
N ILE A 182 29.71 5.05 0.32
CA ILE A 182 28.27 5.12 0.02
C ILE A 182 27.80 6.51 -0.43
N ASN A 183 28.55 7.59 -0.12
CA ASN A 183 28.37 8.88 -0.80
C ASN A 183 28.62 8.77 -2.33
N ALA A 184 29.26 7.71 -2.81
CA ALA A 184 29.43 7.43 -4.23
C ALA A 184 28.22 6.72 -4.88
N LEU A 185 27.38 6.03 -4.10
CA LEU A 185 26.20 5.32 -4.63
C LEU A 185 25.00 6.25 -4.87
N GLU A 186 24.97 7.42 -4.24
CA GLU A 186 23.92 8.42 -4.42
C GLU A 186 24.23 9.41 -5.56
N VAL A 187 25.48 9.48 -6.02
CA VAL A 187 25.91 10.35 -7.13
C VAL A 187 25.98 9.60 -8.47
N ALA A 188 26.12 8.27 -8.45
CA ALA A 188 26.35 7.50 -9.66
C ALA A 188 25.16 6.56 -9.93
N GLY A 189 24.22 7.01 -10.76
CA GLY A 189 23.22 6.14 -11.39
C GLY A 189 23.90 5.18 -12.38
N ILE A 190 24.58 4.15 -11.88
CA ILE A 190 25.34 3.21 -12.72
C ILE A 190 24.62 1.87 -12.83
N SER A 191 24.15 1.63 -14.04
CA SER A 191 23.99 0.33 -14.69
C SER A 191 25.27 -0.49 -14.57
N MET A 192 25.14 -1.76 -14.21
CA MET A 192 26.22 -2.74 -14.30
C MET A 192 26.56 -2.96 -15.78
N ALA A 193 27.72 -2.46 -16.20
CA ALA A 193 28.39 -2.88 -17.42
C ALA A 193 29.73 -3.49 -17.00
N GLU A 194 29.80 -4.78 -17.22
CA GLU A 194 30.93 -5.69 -17.11
C GLU A 194 32.10 -5.21 -17.99
N LYS A 195 33.32 -5.21 -17.45
CA LYS A 195 34.53 -5.18 -18.28
C LYS A 195 35.71 -5.82 -17.55
N ASP A 196 36.18 -6.89 -18.17
CA ASP A 196 37.38 -7.65 -17.85
C ASP A 196 38.69 -6.99 -18.31
N GLU A 197 39.76 -7.47 -17.65
CA GLU A 197 41.17 -7.61 -18.06
C GLU A 197 42.07 -6.40 -18.40
N GLY A 198 43.30 -6.46 -17.87
CA GLY A 198 44.46 -5.73 -18.39
C GLY A 198 45.52 -5.36 -17.34
N GLU A 199 46.61 -6.12 -17.29
CA GLU A 199 47.78 -5.99 -16.40
C GLU A 199 48.52 -4.63 -16.47
N ALA A 200 49.19 -4.23 -15.37
CA ALA A 200 50.61 -3.87 -15.38
C ALA A 200 51.16 -3.61 -13.95
N ALA A 201 52.36 -4.13 -13.72
CA ALA A 201 53.06 -4.24 -12.44
C ALA A 201 53.60 -2.92 -11.86
N ILE A 202 53.67 -2.84 -10.53
CA ILE A 202 54.56 -1.91 -9.81
C ILE A 202 55.38 -2.70 -8.77
N LYS A 203 56.67 -2.86 -9.05
CA LYS A 203 57.70 -3.26 -8.08
C LYS A 203 57.88 -2.16 -7.03
N ARG A 204 58.07 -2.50 -5.74
CA ARG A 204 59.35 -2.30 -5.02
C ARG A 204 59.21 -2.43 -3.49
N ARG A 205 60.32 -2.94 -2.95
CA ARG A 205 60.92 -2.75 -1.61
C ARG A 205 60.30 -3.55 -0.47
N GLY A 206 61.02 -4.61 -0.13
CA GLY A 206 60.96 -5.25 1.17
C GLY A 206 61.28 -4.25 2.26
N VAL A 207 60.44 -4.29 3.29
CA VAL A 207 60.75 -3.89 4.65
C VAL A 207 60.44 -5.13 5.46
N ASP A 208 61.45 -5.75 6.04
CA ASP A 208 61.24 -6.77 7.06
C ASP A 208 60.46 -6.11 8.19
N ILE A 209 59.19 -6.51 8.32
CA ILE A 209 58.39 -6.21 9.49
C ILE A 209 58.39 -7.49 10.28
N ASP A 210 59.18 -7.50 11.34
CA ASP A 210 59.17 -8.51 12.36
C ASP A 210 57.74 -8.61 12.91
N PHE A 211 57.00 -9.63 12.48
CA PHE A 211 55.59 -9.79 12.83
C PHE A 211 55.52 -10.51 14.18
N GLN A 212 55.66 -9.73 15.24
CA GLN A 212 55.33 -10.18 16.58
C GLN A 212 53.81 -10.43 16.63
N ILE A 213 53.40 -11.70 16.52
CA ILE A 213 52.00 -12.14 16.69
C ILE A 213 51.53 -11.67 18.07
N PRO A 214 50.64 -10.67 18.20
CA PRO A 214 50.09 -10.33 19.49
C PRO A 214 48.99 -11.34 19.82
N ILE A 215 49.12 -12.00 20.97
CA ILE A 215 48.21 -13.05 21.47
C ILE A 215 46.88 -12.44 22.00
N TYR A 216 46.52 -11.22 21.60
CA TYR A 216 45.34 -10.51 22.10
C TYR A 216 44.57 -9.79 20.97
N ASP A 217 43.40 -10.33 20.60
CA ASP A 217 42.39 -9.77 19.68
C ASP A 217 41.63 -8.59 20.34
N PHE A 218 42.25 -7.40 20.40
CA PHE A 218 41.61 -6.21 20.97
C PHE A 218 40.66 -5.48 20.00
N GLY A 219 39.80 -6.22 19.29
CA GLY A 219 38.60 -5.64 18.68
C GLY A 219 38.37 -5.96 17.21
N GLU A 220 39.13 -6.86 16.57
CA GLU A 220 38.88 -7.24 15.18
C GLU A 220 37.52 -7.93 15.05
N SER A 221 37.20 -8.83 15.98
CA SER A 221 35.88 -9.45 16.11
C SER A 221 34.75 -8.44 16.28
N ARG A 222 34.97 -7.35 17.05
CA ARG A 222 33.99 -6.28 17.26
C ARG A 222 33.80 -5.39 16.02
N VAL A 223 34.88 -5.12 15.28
CA VAL A 223 34.85 -4.35 14.03
C VAL A 223 34.15 -5.15 12.94
N ARG A 224 34.50 -6.43 12.76
CA ARG A 224 33.82 -7.32 11.80
C ARG A 224 32.33 -7.46 12.13
N LEU A 225 31.98 -7.64 13.40
CA LEU A 225 30.56 -7.68 13.81
C LEU A 225 29.82 -6.37 13.47
N ALA A 226 30.48 -5.22 13.66
CA ALA A 226 29.90 -3.93 13.30
C ALA A 226 29.71 -3.79 11.78
N GLU A 227 30.71 -4.20 10.99
CA GLU A 227 30.64 -4.21 9.53
C GLU A 227 29.52 -5.14 9.02
N GLU A 228 29.42 -6.37 9.52
CA GLU A 228 28.36 -7.30 9.15
C GLU A 228 26.97 -6.80 9.55
N THR A 229 26.86 -6.19 10.74
CA THR A 229 25.61 -5.59 11.20
C THR A 229 25.16 -4.44 10.30
N TYR A 230 26.11 -3.63 9.84
CA TYR A 230 25.89 -2.54 8.89
C TYR A 230 25.50 -3.08 7.50
N MET A 231 26.26 -4.03 6.95
CA MET A 231 25.99 -4.62 5.64
C MET A 231 24.64 -5.34 5.60
N ARG A 232 24.25 -6.02 6.69
CA ARG A 232 22.91 -6.58 6.83
C ARG A 232 21.81 -5.51 6.76
N ALA A 233 22.01 -4.34 7.36
CA ALA A 233 21.05 -3.25 7.30
C ALA A 233 20.95 -2.64 5.89
N VAL A 234 22.08 -2.49 5.20
CA VAL A 234 22.14 -2.04 3.80
C VAL A 234 21.42 -3.03 2.89
N ASN A 235 21.67 -4.33 3.02
CA ASN A 235 21.01 -5.37 2.23
C ASN A 235 19.49 -5.35 2.43
N ARG A 236 19.00 -5.14 3.66
CA ARG A 236 17.57 -4.96 3.95
C ARG A 236 16.98 -3.71 3.30
N LEU A 237 17.74 -2.60 3.23
CA LEU A 237 17.29 -1.39 2.51
C LEU A 237 17.17 -1.67 1.01
N LEU A 238 18.15 -2.37 0.42
CA LEU A 238 18.12 -2.76 -1.00
C LEU A 238 16.92 -3.66 -1.30
N GLU A 239 16.67 -4.66 -0.47
CA GLU A 239 15.48 -5.52 -0.58
C GLU A 239 14.18 -4.70 -0.53
N ARG A 240 14.03 -3.80 0.47
CA ARG A 240 12.87 -2.91 0.57
C ARG A 240 12.72 -2.01 -0.64
N ALA A 241 13.81 -1.52 -1.22
CA ALA A 241 13.77 -0.68 -2.42
C ALA A 241 13.29 -1.45 -3.66
N VAL A 242 13.72 -2.71 -3.81
CA VAL A 242 13.24 -3.60 -4.88
C VAL A 242 11.74 -3.88 -4.72
N ASN A 243 11.32 -4.26 -3.51
CA ASN A 243 9.90 -4.50 -3.20
C ASN A 243 9.07 -3.25 -3.46
N ALA A 244 9.56 -2.07 -3.06
CA ALA A 244 8.84 -0.82 -3.27
C ALA A 244 8.62 -0.48 -4.74
N ARG A 245 9.58 -0.77 -5.62
CA ARG A 245 9.41 -0.60 -7.08
C ARG A 245 8.39 -1.58 -7.63
N SER A 246 8.43 -2.84 -7.18
CA SER A 246 7.49 -3.87 -7.60
C SER A 246 6.06 -3.51 -7.20
N GLU A 247 5.82 -3.16 -5.94
CA GLU A 247 4.52 -2.74 -5.43
C GLU A 247 4.00 -1.48 -6.14
N ALA A 248 4.89 -0.55 -6.52
CA ALA A 248 4.51 0.65 -7.25
C ALA A 248 4.02 0.33 -8.67
N ARG A 249 4.68 -0.60 -9.37
CA ARG A 249 4.21 -1.11 -10.67
C ARG A 249 2.88 -1.81 -10.55
N GLU A 250 2.75 -2.71 -9.57
CA GLU A 250 1.52 -3.46 -9.33
C GLU A 250 0.35 -2.52 -9.03
N ALA A 251 0.53 -1.54 -8.15
CA ALA A 251 -0.49 -0.56 -7.80
C ALA A 251 -0.91 0.29 -9.02
N TYR A 252 0.03 0.69 -9.87
CA TYR A 252 -0.28 1.43 -11.09
C TYR A 252 -1.03 0.59 -12.12
N GLN A 253 -0.59 -0.66 -12.34
CA GLN A 253 -1.28 -1.60 -13.23
C GLN A 253 -2.68 -1.91 -12.71
N GLY A 254 -2.85 -2.14 -11.41
CA GLY A 254 -4.15 -2.33 -10.78
C GLY A 254 -5.07 -1.12 -10.91
N TYR A 255 -4.55 0.09 -10.67
CA TYR A 255 -5.28 1.34 -10.89
C TYR A 255 -5.74 1.48 -12.34
N ARG A 256 -4.83 1.24 -13.29
CA ARG A 256 -5.12 1.41 -14.71
C ARG A 256 -6.13 0.36 -15.21
N GLY A 257 -5.92 -0.90 -14.85
CA GLY A 257 -6.83 -1.99 -15.16
C GLY A 257 -8.22 -1.75 -14.58
N ALA A 258 -8.32 -1.38 -13.31
CA ALA A 258 -9.61 -1.07 -12.67
C ALA A 258 -10.32 0.11 -13.36
N TYR A 259 -9.57 1.14 -13.79
CA TYR A 259 -10.12 2.25 -14.55
C TYR A 259 -10.69 1.82 -15.90
N ASP A 260 -9.92 1.03 -16.66
CA ASP A 260 -10.32 0.58 -17.99
C ASP A 260 -11.54 -0.37 -17.91
N ILE A 261 -11.59 -1.24 -16.89
CA ILE A 261 -12.75 -2.08 -16.58
C ILE A 261 -13.97 -1.22 -16.24
N ALA A 262 -13.85 -0.27 -15.31
CA ALA A 262 -14.95 0.59 -14.91
C ALA A 262 -15.49 1.41 -16.11
N ARG A 263 -14.59 1.92 -16.96
CA ARG A 263 -14.97 2.66 -18.17
C ARG A 263 -15.68 1.79 -19.20
N HIS A 264 -15.29 0.52 -19.31
CA HIS A 264 -15.98 -0.44 -20.17
C HIS A 264 -17.42 -0.68 -19.72
N TYR A 265 -17.65 -0.89 -18.43
CA TYR A 265 -19.00 -1.05 -17.87
C TYR A 265 -19.84 0.23 -17.98
N ASP A 266 -19.27 1.40 -17.69
CA ASP A 266 -19.96 2.68 -17.84
C ASP A 266 -20.41 2.93 -19.28
N ARG A 267 -19.53 2.67 -20.26
CA ARG A 267 -19.88 2.76 -21.69
C ARG A 267 -20.92 1.73 -22.11
N ARG A 268 -20.79 0.47 -21.72
CA ARG A 268 -21.67 -0.60 -22.21
C ARG A 268 -23.07 -0.53 -21.60
N TYR A 269 -23.19 -0.22 -20.32
CA TYR A 269 -24.47 -0.32 -19.59
C TYR A 269 -25.10 1.03 -19.26
N CYS A 270 -24.33 2.07 -18.92
CA CYS A 270 -24.91 3.39 -18.60
C CYS A 270 -25.33 4.19 -19.84
N LEU A 271 -24.75 3.92 -21.03
CA LEU A 271 -25.22 4.55 -22.27
C LEU A 271 -26.61 4.03 -22.69
N CYS A 272 -26.89 2.72 -22.60
CA CYS A 272 -28.22 2.19 -22.91
C CYS A 272 -29.30 2.67 -21.92
N ALA A 273 -28.94 2.98 -20.65
CA ALA A 273 -29.86 3.55 -19.67
C ALA A 273 -30.11 5.06 -19.82
N ARG A 274 -29.19 5.82 -20.44
CA ARG A 274 -29.38 7.26 -20.75
C ARG A 274 -30.03 7.51 -22.11
N SER A 275 -29.94 6.56 -23.04
CA SER A 275 -30.67 6.65 -24.31
C SER A 275 -32.11 6.17 -24.12
N SER A 276 -33.03 7.12 -24.00
CA SER A 276 -34.47 6.94 -24.20
C SER A 276 -34.80 6.17 -25.51
N PRO A 277 -36.00 5.56 -25.63
CA PRO A 277 -36.23 4.23 -26.22
C PRO A 277 -36.16 4.10 -27.75
N THR A 278 -35.54 5.04 -28.46
CA THR A 278 -35.53 5.06 -29.94
C THR A 278 -34.24 4.56 -30.58
N ARG A 279 -33.18 4.28 -29.82
CA ARG A 279 -31.95 3.69 -30.37
C ARG A 279 -31.73 2.30 -29.81
N ARG A 280 -32.10 1.30 -30.62
CA ARG A 280 -31.72 -0.11 -30.40
C ARG A 280 -30.22 -0.16 -30.14
N CYS A 281 -29.82 -0.56 -28.93
CA CYS A 281 -28.47 -1.06 -28.69
C CYS A 281 -28.34 -2.35 -29.52
N SER A 282 -27.84 -2.23 -30.75
CA SER A 282 -27.53 -3.38 -31.60
C SER A 282 -26.35 -4.12 -30.97
N THR A 283 -26.64 -5.22 -30.28
CA THR A 283 -25.66 -6.20 -29.86
C THR A 283 -25.19 -6.95 -31.11
N THR A 284 -24.13 -6.45 -31.74
CA THR A 284 -23.32 -7.27 -32.65
C THR A 284 -22.42 -8.13 -31.78
N THR A 285 -22.86 -9.35 -31.50
CA THR A 285 -21.99 -10.44 -31.04
C THR A 285 -21.16 -10.96 -32.22
N PRO A 286 -19.88 -11.33 -32.01
CA PRO A 286 -19.13 -12.11 -32.99
C PRO A 286 -19.67 -13.53 -33.13
#